data_AF-A0A923BM85-F1
#
_entry.id   AF-A0A923BM85-F1
#
_cell.length_a   1.000
_cell.length_b   1.000
_cell.length_c   1.000
_cell.angle_alpha   90.00
_cell.angle_beta   90.00
_cell.angle_gamma   90.00
#
_symmetry.space_group_name_H-M   'P 1'
#
loop_
_entity.id
_entity.type
_entity.pdbx_description
1 polymer ?
#
loop_
_entity_poly.entity_id
_entity_poly.type
_entity_poly.pdbx_seq_one_letter_code
_entity_poly.pdbx_strand_id
1 'polypeptide(L)' 'MYTLSPEVTQRFESDYLFSTTIFVIAGIMRYLQITFVEGDSGSPTSVLYKDKFIMATVLGWVITFYVIIYAL' A
#
# COMPACT_ATOMS: atom_id res chain seq x y z
N MET A 1 3.04 -17.25 10.09
CA MET A 1 2.48 -15.99 9.55
C MET A 1 1.15 -16.33 8.88
N TYR A 2 0.12 -15.52 9.06
CA TYR A 2 -1.21 -15.78 8.45
C TYR A 2 -1.15 -15.81 6.91
N THR A 3 -0.18 -15.11 6.32
CA THR A 3 0.12 -15.10 4.87
C THR A 3 0.88 -16.32 4.36
N LEU A 4 1.32 -17.22 5.25
CA LEU A 4 1.96 -18.49 4.93
C LEU A 4 1.06 -19.68 5.29
N SER A 5 -0.18 -19.41 5.73
CA SER A 5 -1.12 -20.48 6.03
C SER A 5 -1.60 -21.08 4.70
N PRO A 6 -1.58 -22.42 4.57
CA PRO A 6 -2.01 -23.10 3.34
C PRO A 6 -3.43 -22.70 2.91
N GLU A 7 -4.30 -22.34 3.86
CA GLU A 7 -5.68 -21.92 3.58
C GLU A 7 -5.78 -20.61 2.78
N VAL A 8 -4.82 -19.69 2.92
CA VAL A 8 -4.86 -18.39 2.21
C VAL A 8 -4.25 -18.53 0.81
N THR A 9 -3.17 -19.29 0.67
CA THR A 9 -2.49 -19.56 -0.61
C THR A 9 -3.39 -20.34 -1.57
N GLN A 10 -4.21 -21.27 -1.06
CA GLN A 10 -5.12 -22.09 -1.85
C GLN A 10 -6.40 -21.34 -2.29
N ARG A 11 -6.73 -20.21 -1.64
CA ARG A 11 -7.97 -19.47 -1.93
C ARG A 11 -7.80 -18.35 -2.95
N PHE A 12 -6.57 -17.92 -3.21
CA PHE A 12 -6.28 -16.81 -4.11
C PHE A 12 -5.36 -17.15 -5.29
N GLU A 13 -4.68 -18.32 -5.32
CA GLU A 13 -3.82 -18.80 -6.42
C GLU A 13 -2.94 -17.71 -7.09
N SER A 14 -2.54 -16.69 -6.34
CA SER A 14 -1.94 -15.50 -6.92
C SER A 14 -0.81 -15.01 -6.03
N ASP A 15 0.40 -15.45 -6.37
CA ASP A 15 1.67 -14.92 -5.85
C ASP A 15 1.79 -13.40 -6.10
N TYR A 16 0.93 -12.84 -6.96
CA TYR A 16 0.87 -11.42 -7.29
C TYR A 16 0.22 -10.58 -6.19
N LEU A 17 -0.51 -11.14 -5.22
CA LEU A 17 -1.05 -10.31 -4.13
C LEU A 17 0.08 -9.64 -3.32
N PHE A 18 1.22 -10.33 -3.19
CA PHE A 18 2.41 -9.80 -2.56
C PHE A 18 2.97 -8.57 -3.30
N SER A 19 2.79 -8.47 -4.63
CA SER A 19 3.26 -7.32 -5.41
C SER A 19 2.55 -6.03 -5.01
N THR A 20 1.32 -6.11 -4.47
CA THR A 20 0.60 -4.91 -3.98
C THR A 20 1.23 -4.32 -2.70
N THR A 21 2.02 -5.12 -1.97
CA THR A 21 2.74 -4.69 -0.76
C THR A 21 3.75 -3.58 -1.06
N ILE A 22 4.26 -3.50 -2.30
CA ILE A 22 5.22 -2.45 -2.69
C ILE A 22 4.63 -1.04 -2.54
N PHE A 23 3.33 -0.88 -2.83
CA PHE A 23 2.63 0.39 -2.64
C PHE A 23 2.51 0.75 -1.16
N VAL A 24 2.22 -0.23 -0.30
CA VAL A 24 2.13 -0.02 1.15
C VAL A 24 3.49 0.42 1.71
N ILE A 25 4.57 -0.25 1.31
CA ILE A 25 5.95 0.11 1.72
C ILE A 25 6.30 1.52 1.22
N ALA A 26 6.01 1.84 -0.04
CA ALA A 26 6.26 3.17 -0.60
C ALA A 26 5.49 4.27 0.14
N GLY A 27 4.22 4.03 0.49
CA GLY A 27 3.39 4.96 1.26
C GLY A 27 3.94 5.20 2.66
N ILE A 28 4.34 4.14 3.38
CA ILE A 28 4.97 4.25 4.70
C ILE A 28 6.29 5.02 4.60
N MET A 29 7.14 4.68 3.64
CA MET A 29 8.43 5.37 3.45
C MET A 29 8.24 6.87 3.18
N ARG A 30 7.29 7.26 2.32
CA ARG A 30 7.01 8.68 2.07
C ARG A 30 6.50 9.38 3.32
N TYR A 31 5.60 8.74 4.07
CA TYR A 31 5.10 9.30 5.33
C TYR A 31 6.24 9.54 6.33
N LEU A 32 7.13 8.55 6.51
CA LEU A 32 8.30 8.68 7.38
C LEU A 32 9.25 9.79 6.91
N GLN A 33 9.43 9.96 5.60
CA GLN A 33 10.22 11.06 5.05
C GLN A 33 9.63 12.42 5.41
N ILE A 34 8.32 12.60 5.29
CA ILE A 34 7.63 13.86 5.64
C ILE A 34 7.78 14.14 7.15
N THR A 35 7.54 13.12 7.99
CA THR A 35 7.61 13.29 9.44
C THR A 35 9.03 13.56 9.95
N PHE A 36 10.02 12.79 9.49
CA PHE A 36 11.38 12.84 10.05
C PHE A 36 12.34 13.77 9.30
N VAL A 37 12.17 13.94 7.99
CA VAL A 37 13.07 14.77 7.17
C VAL A 37 12.50 16.16 6.99
N GLU A 38 11.22 16.27 6.62
CA GLU A 38 10.57 17.57 6.41
C GLU A 38 10.14 18.21 7.74
N GLY A 39 10.16 17.44 8.84
CA GLY A 39 9.84 17.91 10.20
C GLY A 39 8.36 18.26 10.39
N ASP A 40 7.51 17.95 9.41
CA ASP A 40 6.06 18.19 9.47
C ASP A 40 5.38 16.96 10.07
N SER A 41 5.15 17.03 11.38
CA SER A 41 4.41 16.05 12.17
C SER A 41 2.92 16.38 12.27
N GLY A 42 2.39 17.16 11.31
CA GLY A 42 0.95 17.38 11.17
C GLY A 42 0.15 16.06 11.20
N SER A 43 -1.14 16.13 11.50
CA SER A 43 -1.93 14.90 11.74
C SER A 43 -1.76 13.91 10.59
N PRO A 44 -1.60 12.60 10.85
CA PRO A 44 -1.33 11.60 9.81
C PRO A 44 -2.37 11.61 8.68
N THR A 45 -3.62 11.89 9.05
CA THR A 45 -4.74 12.11 8.13
C THR A 45 -4.54 13.34 7.24
N SER A 46 -4.04 14.45 7.78
CA SER A 46 -3.78 15.66 7.00
C SER A 46 -2.65 15.48 5.99
N VAL A 47 -1.59 14.74 6.37
CA VAL A 47 -0.47 14.40 5.48
C VAL A 47 -0.95 13.55 4.31
N LEU A 48 -1.84 12.60 4.57
CA LEU A 48 -2.44 11.72 3.57
C LEU A 48 -3.22 12.49 2.49
N TYR A 49 -3.94 13.55 2.86
CA TYR A 49 -4.69 14.39 1.92
C TYR A 49 -3.86 15.50 1.26
N LYS A 50 -2.78 15.98 1.90
CA LYS A 50 -1.90 17.01 1.34
C LYS A 50 -0.87 16.46 0.37
N ASP A 51 -0.34 15.27 0.64
CA ASP A 51 0.75 14.70 -0.15
C ASP A 51 0.20 13.91 -1.35
N LYS A 52 0.41 14.48 -2.54
CA LYS A 52 -0.05 13.90 -3.82
C LYS A 52 0.62 12.55 -4.11
N PHE A 53 1.81 12.28 -3.59
CA PHE A 53 2.52 11.02 -3.79
C PHE A 53 1.85 9.90 -2.99
N ILE A 54 1.50 10.15 -1.73
CA ILE A 54 0.75 9.20 -0.91
C ILE A 54 -0.61 8.91 -1.56
N MET A 55 -1.31 9.95 -2.05
CA MET A 55 -2.60 9.76 -2.72
C MET A 55 -2.48 8.95 -4.04
N ALA A 56 -1.46 9.21 -4.85
CA ALA A 56 -1.17 8.42 -6.04
C ALA A 56 -0.82 6.96 -5.71
N THR A 57 -0.08 6.74 -4.61
CA THR A 57 0.28 5.41 -4.13
C THR A 57 -0.96 4.61 -3.71
N VAL A 58 -1.88 5.25 -2.98
CA VAL A 58 -3.16 4.62 -2.58
C VAL A 58 -4.02 4.31 -3.80
N LEU A 59 -4.14 5.23 -4.76
CA LEU A 59 -4.90 4.99 -5.99
C LEU A 59 -4.29 3.84 -6.82
N GLY A 60 -2.97 3.83 -7.00
CA GLY A 60 -2.25 2.77 -7.69
C GLY A 60 -2.43 1.41 -7.01
N TRP A 61 -2.43 1.39 -5.68
CA TRP A 61 -2.74 0.19 -4.90
C TRP A 61 -4.16 -0.30 -5.16
N VAL A 62 -5.18 0.57 -5.06
CA VAL A 62 -6.59 0.19 -5.30
C VAL A 62 -6.78 -0.36 -6.71
N ILE A 63 -6.21 0.29 -7.73
CA ILE A 63 -6.30 -0.17 -9.11
C ILE A 63 -5.63 -1.54 -9.28
N THR A 64 -4.41 -1.69 -8.79
CA THR A 64 -3.67 -2.96 -8.92
C THR A 64 -4.39 -4.09 -8.19
N PHE A 65 -4.89 -3.82 -6.99
CA PHE A 65 -5.65 -4.78 -6.19
C PHE A 65 -6.96 -5.18 -6.89
N TYR A 66 -7.67 -4.21 -7.49
CA TYR A 66 -8.87 -4.49 -8.28
C TYR A 66 -8.56 -5.34 -9.51
N VAL A 67 -7.48 -5.04 -10.24
CA VAL A 67 -7.04 -5.83 -11.40
C VAL A 67 -6.70 -7.27 -11.01
N ILE A 68 -5.98 -7.47 -9.91
CA ILE A 68 -5.60 -8.82 -9.44
C ILE A 68 -6.82 -9.67 -9.04
N ILE A 69 -7.90 -9.06 -8.55
CA ILE A 69 -9.10 -9.79 -8.10
C ILE A 69 -10.11 -10.06 -9.23
N TYR A 70 -10.26 -9.11 -10.16
CA TYR A 70 -11.35 -9.15 -11.15
C TYR A 70 -10.89 -9.42 -12.58
N ALA A 71 -9.62 -9.21 -12.90
CA ALA A 71 -9.09 -9.36 -14.26
C ALA A 71 -8.03 -10.48 -14.39
N LEU A 72 -7.52 -10.99 -13.27
CA LEU A 72 -6.59 -12.13 -13.15
C LEU A 72 -7.30 -13.24 -12.36
#